data_AF-A0A177BZC9-F1
#
_entry.id   AF-A0A177BZC9-F1
#
_cell.length_a   1.000
_cell.length_b   1.000
_cell.length_c   1.000
_cell.angle_alpha   90.00
_cell.angle_beta   90.00
_cell.angle_gamma   90.00
#
_symmetry.space_group_name_H-M   'P 1'
#
loop_
_entity.id
_entity.type
_entity.pdbx_description
1 polymer ?
#
loop_
_entity_poly.entity_id
_entity_poly.type
_entity_poly.pdbx_seq_one_letter_code
_entity_poly.pdbx_strand_id
1 'polypeptide(L)'
;MSKVISDAFSRWEVVSQGIVLGGVTLLSLLTLGILYGIYNAFIHPLRQYPGPLLWGAFRFPYVVAVHSGDMHRRLKVFHDKYGPIVRIAPNELSYADAAAWKDIYGNRPGHQPFERNRTWFRKMSPDEPHSMMGYSEEAHARQKRAFANSFSEKSLRDQSPVIENYIDRFIGQLRARSSGQQWTKKTVDLSQWFVFLMFDISGDLSFGESFGCLSTGKAHPWVEIAQDFGKGLSLIASVNLYRPVDKLLRYVIPKHIRQRHIAHREMSAAMAKKRLSSKVERPDWVTPAKNYADSKDVLSEGEWAINMTIIIFAGAETTASALCAITRHLLQNRGALHRVTEEIRSTFATESEIKIASTGSLPYLNAVINESLRIAPPAVIGVPRLVPKGGDTVCGRLSLTTIIDIRGLQSIPGKPPGAQLSPPEFVPARTLSRSEV
;
A
#
# COMPACT_ATOMS: atom_id res chain seq x y z
N MET A 1 -40.55 54.31 18.40
CA MET A 1 -39.71 54.59 17.21
C MET A 1 -38.22 54.65 17.53
N SER A 2 -37.75 55.35 18.58
CA SER A 2 -36.29 55.45 18.86
C SER A 2 -35.59 54.14 19.24
N LYS A 3 -36.28 53.24 19.96
CA LYS A 3 -35.70 51.92 20.34
C LYS A 3 -35.42 51.01 19.13
N VAL A 4 -36.31 51.04 18.12
CA VAL A 4 -36.17 50.26 16.88
C VAL A 4 -35.01 50.78 16.02
N ILE A 5 -34.82 52.09 15.97
CA ILE A 5 -33.71 52.72 15.24
C ILE A 5 -32.38 52.44 15.95
N SER A 6 -32.34 52.54 17.29
CA SER A 6 -31.16 52.19 18.09
C SER A 6 -30.75 50.72 17.91
N ASP A 7 -31.71 49.80 17.93
CA ASP A 7 -31.44 48.36 17.73
C ASP A 7 -30.95 48.07 16.30
N ALA A 8 -31.44 48.80 15.29
CA ALA A 8 -30.99 48.67 13.91
C ALA A 8 -29.55 49.16 13.71
N PHE A 9 -29.19 50.31 14.32
CA PHE A 9 -27.81 50.82 14.30
C PHE A 9 -26.83 49.89 15.04
N SER A 10 -27.22 49.37 16.21
CA SER A 10 -26.40 48.41 16.94
C SER A 10 -26.18 47.11 16.15
N ARG A 11 -27.21 46.60 15.47
CA ARG A 11 -27.07 45.45 14.56
C ARG A 11 -26.15 45.74 13.38
N TRP A 12 -26.20 46.95 12.82
CA TRP A 12 -25.33 47.36 11.71
C TRP A 12 -23.86 47.51 12.13
N GLU A 13 -23.59 48.06 13.32
CA GLU A 13 -22.23 48.11 13.88
C GLU A 13 -21.65 46.71 14.12
N VAL A 14 -22.44 45.79 14.68
CA VAL A 14 -22.00 44.39 14.88
C VAL A 14 -21.71 43.70 13.55
N VAL A 15 -22.55 43.90 12.53
CA VAL A 15 -22.34 43.32 11.19
C VAL A 15 -21.11 43.92 10.51
N SER A 16 -20.92 45.24 10.56
CA SER A 16 -19.76 45.90 9.95
C SER A 16 -18.44 45.54 10.64
N GLN A 17 -18.41 45.46 11.98
CA GLN A 17 -17.26 44.94 12.74
C GLN A 17 -16.97 43.49 12.38
N GLY A 18 -18.00 42.66 12.21
CA GLY A 18 -17.86 41.27 11.75
C GLY A 18 -17.25 41.16 10.35
N ILE A 19 -17.65 42.02 9.41
CA ILE A 19 -17.10 42.07 8.04
C ILE A 19 -15.64 42.51 8.06
N VAL A 20 -15.30 43.56 8.81
CA VAL A 20 -13.91 44.05 8.93
C VAL A 20 -13.02 42.98 9.58
N LEU A 21 -13.47 42.37 10.68
CA LEU A 21 -12.72 41.31 11.35
C LEU A 21 -12.53 40.09 10.44
N GLY A 22 -13.58 39.69 9.70
CA GLY A 22 -13.51 38.62 8.70
C GLY A 22 -12.51 38.93 7.58
N GLY A 23 -12.53 40.17 7.07
CA GLY A 23 -11.60 40.64 6.04
C GLY A 23 -10.14 40.65 6.50
N VAL A 24 -9.86 41.20 7.70
CA VAL A 24 -8.51 41.21 8.30
C VAL A 24 -8.01 39.78 8.55
N THR A 25 -8.89 38.89 9.03
CA THR A 25 -8.53 37.48 9.26
C THR A 25 -8.16 36.79 7.95
N LEU A 26 -8.98 36.96 6.90
CA LEU A 26 -8.70 36.37 5.59
C LEU A 26 -7.39 36.90 4.99
N LEU A 27 -7.18 38.21 5.04
CA LEU A 27 -5.94 38.83 4.54
C LEU A 27 -4.70 38.35 5.31
N SER A 28 -4.82 38.22 6.63
CA SER A 28 -3.74 37.69 7.48
C SER A 28 -3.40 36.24 7.13
N LEU A 29 -4.41 35.39 6.93
CA LEU A 29 -4.22 33.99 6.52
C LEU A 29 -3.58 33.89 5.13
N LEU A 30 -4.01 34.73 4.17
CA LEU A 30 -3.41 34.79 2.84
C LEU A 30 -1.94 35.23 2.91
N THR A 31 -1.65 36.28 3.70
CA THR A 31 -0.29 36.78 3.90
C THR A 31 0.60 35.71 4.53
N LEU A 32 0.14 35.03 5.59
CA LEU A 32 0.85 33.91 6.20
C LEU A 32 1.08 32.77 5.21
N GLY A 33 0.09 32.44 4.38
CA GLY A 33 0.21 31.42 3.33
C GLY A 33 1.28 31.78 2.29
N ILE A 34 1.33 33.04 1.86
CA ILE A 34 2.35 33.55 0.93
C ILE A 34 3.74 33.50 1.58
N LEU A 35 3.89 34.01 2.80
CA LEU A 35 5.17 33.99 3.53
C LEU A 35 5.66 32.55 3.76
N TYR A 36 4.75 31.63 4.12
CA TYR A 36 5.06 30.21 4.25
C TYR A 36 5.57 29.61 2.92
N GLY A 37 4.89 29.91 1.81
CA GLY A 37 5.31 29.47 0.48
C GLY A 37 6.68 30.01 0.08
N ILE A 38 6.93 31.30 0.30
CA ILE A 38 8.22 31.96 0.02
C ILE A 38 9.34 31.33 0.86
N TYR A 39 9.12 31.16 2.16
CA TYR A 39 10.08 30.51 3.04
C TYR A 39 10.43 29.11 2.55
N ASN A 40 9.42 28.29 2.26
CA ASN A 40 9.64 26.92 1.82
C ASN A 40 10.33 26.81 0.46
N ALA A 41 10.00 27.71 -0.47
CA ALA A 41 10.60 27.74 -1.80
C ALA A 41 12.07 28.20 -1.75
N PHE A 42 12.38 29.27 -1.03
CA PHE A 42 13.65 29.99 -1.19
C PHE A 42 14.58 29.95 0.01
N ILE A 43 14.09 29.66 1.21
CA ILE A 43 14.86 29.76 2.47
C ILE A 43 15.06 28.40 3.12
N HIS A 44 14.05 27.52 3.05
CA HIS A 44 14.04 26.23 3.75
C HIS A 44 15.29 25.38 3.43
N PRO A 45 15.88 24.66 4.41
CA PRO A 45 17.14 23.92 4.22
C PRO A 45 17.13 22.94 3.04
N LEU A 46 15.97 22.37 2.73
CA LEU A 46 15.79 21.45 1.59
C LEU A 46 15.74 22.15 0.22
N ARG A 47 15.86 23.47 0.11
CA ARG A 47 15.86 24.19 -1.18
C ARG A 47 16.97 23.75 -2.13
N GLN A 48 18.05 23.18 -1.58
CA GLN A 48 19.17 22.63 -2.36
C GLN A 48 18.78 21.39 -3.17
N TYR A 49 17.68 20.72 -2.81
CA TYR A 49 17.18 19.55 -3.54
C TYR A 49 16.22 20.02 -4.64
N PRO A 50 16.43 19.56 -5.90
CA PRO A 50 15.61 19.99 -7.02
C PRO A 50 14.19 19.42 -6.93
N GLY A 51 13.22 20.10 -7.53
CA GLY A 51 11.82 19.64 -7.57
C GLY A 51 10.88 20.73 -8.08
N PRO A 52 9.59 20.40 -8.31
CA PRO A 52 8.61 21.40 -8.71
C PRO A 52 8.41 22.46 -7.63
N LEU A 53 8.47 23.74 -8.00
CA LEU A 53 8.41 24.87 -7.05
C LEU A 53 7.19 24.81 -6.12
N LEU A 54 5.99 24.57 -6.67
CA LEU A 54 4.76 24.49 -5.87
C LEU A 54 4.76 23.31 -4.90
N TRP A 55 5.41 22.21 -5.24
CA TRP A 55 5.53 21.04 -4.36
C TRP A 55 6.54 21.31 -3.25
N GLY A 56 7.66 21.96 -3.56
CA GLY A 56 8.61 22.43 -2.55
C GLY A 56 8.02 23.49 -1.62
N ALA A 57 7.09 24.32 -2.10
CA ALA A 57 6.46 25.40 -1.33
C ALA A 57 5.29 24.94 -0.47
N PHE A 58 4.44 24.04 -0.99
CA PHE A 58 3.18 23.64 -0.35
C PHE A 58 2.97 22.13 -0.39
N ARG A 59 2.29 21.59 0.64
CA ARG A 59 1.86 20.19 0.68
C ARG A 59 0.67 19.89 -0.23
N PHE A 60 -0.11 20.90 -0.58
CA PHE A 60 -1.37 20.72 -1.30
C PHE A 60 -1.23 19.93 -2.62
N PRO A 61 -0.26 20.21 -3.52
CA PRO A 61 -0.09 19.42 -4.74
C PRO A 61 0.18 17.93 -4.50
N TYR A 62 0.92 17.60 -3.43
CA TYR A 62 1.15 16.22 -3.00
C TYR A 62 -0.18 15.54 -2.64
N VAL A 63 -1.03 16.22 -1.86
CA VAL A 63 -2.34 15.68 -1.46
C VAL A 63 -3.24 15.46 -2.68
N VAL A 64 -3.32 16.43 -3.59
CA VAL A 64 -4.08 16.28 -4.85
C VAL A 64 -3.59 15.07 -5.64
N ALA A 65 -2.27 14.88 -5.74
CA ALA A 65 -1.69 13.75 -6.43
C ALA A 65 -2.01 12.39 -5.79
N VAL A 66 -1.99 12.29 -4.46
CA VAL A 66 -2.41 11.08 -3.74
C VAL A 66 -3.87 10.76 -4.06
N HIS A 67 -4.77 11.74 -3.95
CA HIS A 67 -6.21 11.53 -4.18
C HIS A 67 -6.58 11.29 -5.65
N SER A 68 -5.79 11.81 -6.59
CA SER A 68 -5.96 11.52 -8.02
C SER A 68 -5.50 10.10 -8.43
N GLY A 69 -4.78 9.39 -7.56
CA GLY A 69 -4.14 8.11 -7.91
C GLY A 69 -2.89 8.24 -8.78
N ASP A 70 -2.51 9.45 -9.18
CA ASP A 70 -1.41 9.71 -10.13
C ASP A 70 -0.05 9.98 -9.47
N MET A 71 0.07 9.84 -8.15
CA MET A 71 1.32 10.15 -7.43
C MET A 71 2.54 9.44 -8.05
N HIS A 72 2.46 8.14 -8.31
CA HIS A 72 3.54 7.37 -8.94
C HIS A 72 3.96 7.91 -10.32
N ARG A 73 3.00 8.34 -11.15
CA ARG A 73 3.27 8.93 -12.48
C ARG A 73 3.96 10.28 -12.36
N ARG A 74 3.49 11.12 -11.43
CA ARG A 74 4.10 12.44 -11.17
C ARG A 74 5.53 12.29 -10.68
N LEU A 75 5.76 11.36 -9.75
CA LEU A 75 7.08 11.10 -9.25
C LEU A 75 8.03 10.57 -10.33
N LYS A 76 7.54 9.71 -11.24
CA LYS A 76 8.32 9.34 -12.44
C LYS A 76 8.75 10.56 -13.24
N VAL A 77 7.81 11.43 -13.60
CA VAL A 77 8.11 12.66 -14.35
C VAL A 77 9.10 13.55 -13.60
N PHE A 78 8.98 13.64 -12.28
CA PHE A 78 9.91 14.43 -11.49
C PHE A 78 11.31 13.82 -11.45
N HIS A 79 11.43 12.51 -11.29
CA HIS A 79 12.73 11.84 -11.30
C HIS A 79 13.39 11.84 -12.68
N ASP A 80 12.60 11.73 -13.76
CA ASP A 80 13.07 11.89 -15.14
C ASP A 80 13.63 13.31 -15.37
N LYS A 81 13.04 14.34 -14.75
CA LYS A 81 13.42 15.75 -14.95
C LYS A 81 14.50 16.28 -14.00
N TYR A 82 14.40 15.94 -12.72
CA TYR A 82 15.20 16.54 -11.64
C TYR A 82 16.28 15.58 -11.10
N GLY A 83 16.27 14.31 -11.51
CA GLY A 83 17.26 13.31 -11.14
C GLY A 83 16.83 12.41 -9.97
N PRO A 84 17.79 11.70 -9.35
CA PRO A 84 17.49 10.58 -8.44
C PRO A 84 16.96 11.01 -7.07
N ILE A 85 17.15 12.27 -6.67
CA ILE A 85 16.68 12.80 -5.37
C ILE A 85 15.88 14.07 -5.66
N VAL A 86 14.59 14.05 -5.31
CA VAL A 86 13.65 15.12 -5.64
C VAL A 86 12.90 15.59 -4.40
N ARG A 87 12.76 16.90 -4.23
CA ARG A 87 11.89 17.50 -3.23
C ARG A 87 10.44 17.47 -3.68
N ILE A 88 9.61 16.72 -2.95
CA ILE A 88 8.19 16.45 -3.29
C ILE A 88 7.22 17.00 -2.25
N ALA A 89 7.71 17.67 -1.21
CA ALA A 89 6.93 18.50 -0.31
C ALA A 89 7.88 19.47 0.42
N PRO A 90 7.36 20.41 1.23
CA PRO A 90 8.21 21.31 2.02
C PRO A 90 9.30 20.59 2.81
N ASN A 91 8.97 19.47 3.45
CA ASN A 91 9.83 18.66 4.30
C ASN A 91 9.81 17.17 3.89
N GLU A 92 9.83 16.88 2.60
CA GLU A 92 9.83 15.51 2.10
C GLU A 92 10.65 15.36 0.81
N LEU A 93 11.50 14.34 0.81
CA LEU A 93 12.35 13.97 -0.32
C LEU A 93 11.93 12.61 -0.85
N SER A 94 11.95 12.49 -2.16
CA SER A 94 11.77 11.25 -2.91
C SER A 94 13.10 10.75 -3.42
N TYR A 95 13.37 9.45 -3.26
CA TYR A 95 14.59 8.81 -3.74
C TYR A 95 14.25 7.73 -4.76
N ALA A 96 14.99 7.72 -5.86
CA ALA A 96 14.94 6.70 -6.92
C ALA A 96 16.31 6.03 -7.19
N ASP A 97 17.31 6.34 -6.35
CA ASP A 97 18.62 5.71 -6.42
C ASP A 97 18.61 4.32 -5.76
N ALA A 98 19.24 3.32 -6.39
CA ALA A 98 19.29 1.96 -5.85
C ALA A 98 19.93 1.86 -4.45
N ALA A 99 20.89 2.73 -4.12
CA ALA A 99 21.51 2.75 -2.80
C ALA A 99 20.52 3.18 -1.70
N ALA A 100 19.51 3.97 -2.05
CA ALA A 100 18.53 4.50 -1.11
C ALA A 100 17.78 3.38 -0.39
N TRP A 101 17.49 2.27 -1.08
CA TRP A 101 16.81 1.13 -0.46
C TRP A 101 17.57 0.60 0.76
N LYS A 102 18.88 0.36 0.61
CA LYS A 102 19.73 -0.16 1.69
C LYS A 102 19.90 0.89 2.79
N ASP A 103 20.01 2.16 2.43
CA ASP A 103 20.19 3.25 3.40
C ASP A 103 18.93 3.54 4.23
N ILE A 104 17.76 3.46 3.61
CA ILE A 104 16.47 3.81 4.23
C ILE A 104 15.87 2.62 4.99
N TYR A 105 15.99 1.41 4.44
CA TYR A 105 15.32 0.21 4.98
C TYR A 105 16.27 -0.84 5.54
N GLY A 106 17.56 -0.77 5.22
CA GLY A 106 18.56 -1.70 5.72
C GLY A 106 19.00 -1.39 7.14
N ASN A 107 19.43 -2.42 7.87
CA ASN A 107 20.12 -2.24 9.13
C ASN A 107 21.58 -1.87 8.85
N ARG A 108 22.02 -0.68 9.29
CA ARG A 108 23.37 -0.16 9.03
C ARG A 108 24.14 -0.05 10.36
N PRO A 109 25.27 -0.75 10.53
CA PRO A 109 26.08 -0.65 11.75
C PRO A 109 26.45 0.80 12.07
N GLY A 110 26.18 1.25 13.30
CA GLY A 110 26.44 2.63 13.73
C GLY A 110 25.35 3.65 13.38
N HIS A 111 24.29 3.26 12.68
CA HIS A 111 23.15 4.13 12.35
C HIS A 111 21.89 3.70 13.09
N GLN A 112 21.02 4.66 13.38
CA GLN A 112 19.69 4.38 13.94
C GLN A 112 18.72 3.95 12.83
N PRO A 113 17.86 2.94 13.07
CA PRO A 113 16.81 2.58 12.13
C PRO A 113 15.87 3.75 11.85
N PHE A 114 15.47 3.94 10.60
CA PHE A 114 14.50 4.97 10.27
C PHE A 114 13.11 4.49 10.62
N GLU A 115 12.43 5.18 11.54
CA GLU A 115 11.06 4.83 11.94
C GLU A 115 10.08 5.04 10.78
N ARG A 116 9.00 4.25 10.75
CA ARG A 116 7.89 4.55 9.83
C ARG A 116 7.25 5.89 10.20
N ASN A 117 6.91 6.67 9.17
CA ASN A 117 6.18 7.91 9.37
C ASN A 117 4.78 7.65 9.94
N ARG A 118 4.37 8.50 10.89
CA ARG A 118 3.12 8.41 11.64
C ARG A 118 1.89 8.89 10.87
N THR A 119 2.00 9.16 9.57
CA THR A 119 0.93 9.76 8.76
C THR A 119 -0.11 8.71 8.33
N TRP A 120 0.35 7.56 7.84
CA TRP A 120 -0.53 6.55 7.23
C TRP A 120 -1.11 5.58 8.26
N PHE A 121 -0.29 5.03 9.15
CA PHE A 121 -0.71 4.03 10.15
C PHE A 121 -0.66 4.59 11.57
N ARG A 122 -1.25 5.78 11.76
CA ARG A 122 -1.41 6.37 13.09
C ARG A 122 -2.51 5.62 13.86
N LYS A 123 -2.31 5.45 15.16
CA LYS A 123 -3.39 5.09 16.07
C LYS A 123 -4.49 6.16 16.04
N MET A 124 -5.73 5.72 15.99
CA MET A 124 -6.95 6.53 16.03
C MET A 124 -7.28 6.96 17.46
N SER A 125 -6.90 6.17 18.46
CA SER A 125 -7.02 6.48 19.89
C SER A 125 -5.79 6.02 20.67
N PRO A 126 -5.50 6.60 21.85
CA PRO A 126 -4.34 6.20 22.67
C PRO A 126 -4.35 4.73 23.10
N ASP A 127 -5.54 4.19 23.35
CA ASP A 127 -5.84 2.82 23.78
C ASP A 127 -5.82 1.79 22.63
N GLU A 128 -5.82 2.24 21.36
CA GLU A 128 -5.75 1.33 20.22
C GLU A 128 -4.44 0.51 20.27
N PRO A 129 -4.49 -0.81 20.07
CA PRO A 129 -3.28 -1.66 20.04
C PRO A 129 -2.32 -1.25 18.93
N HIS A 130 -1.05 -1.67 19.06
CA HIS A 130 -0.11 -1.52 17.94
C HIS A 130 -0.49 -2.50 16.82
N SER A 131 -0.38 -2.07 15.58
CA SER A 131 -0.48 -2.96 14.41
C SER A 131 0.88 -3.19 13.79
N MET A 132 0.98 -4.24 12.98
CA MET A 132 2.21 -4.60 12.26
C MET A 132 2.62 -3.52 11.26
N MET A 133 1.69 -2.68 10.80
CA MET A 133 1.99 -1.53 9.93
C MET A 133 2.21 -0.22 10.69
N GLY A 134 2.06 -0.24 12.01
CA GLY A 134 2.27 0.92 12.88
C GLY A 134 3.71 1.44 12.86
N TYR A 135 3.92 2.60 13.49
CA TYR A 135 5.21 3.30 13.48
C TYR A 135 6.23 2.79 14.52
N SER A 136 5.83 1.94 15.46
CA SER A 136 6.76 1.42 16.48
C SER A 136 7.54 0.23 15.91
N GLU A 137 8.85 0.39 15.75
CA GLU A 137 9.72 -0.68 15.24
C GLU A 137 9.84 -1.86 16.22
N GLU A 138 9.80 -1.61 17.53
CA GLU A 138 9.80 -2.66 18.55
C GLU A 138 8.54 -3.53 18.44
N ALA A 139 7.36 -2.88 18.39
CA ALA A 139 6.10 -3.60 18.22
C ALA A 139 6.05 -4.32 16.88
N HIS A 140 6.52 -3.68 15.80
CA HIS A 140 6.62 -4.30 14.48
C HIS A 140 7.49 -5.57 14.52
N ALA A 141 8.67 -5.50 15.14
CA ALA A 141 9.58 -6.65 15.24
C ALA A 141 8.94 -7.79 16.05
N ARG A 142 8.26 -7.48 17.16
CA ARG A 142 7.51 -8.45 17.98
C ARG A 142 6.43 -9.17 17.17
N GLN A 143 5.56 -8.40 16.52
CA GLN A 143 4.45 -8.94 15.74
C GLN A 143 4.93 -9.71 14.50
N LYS A 144 6.00 -9.25 13.84
CA LYS A 144 6.64 -9.98 12.75
C LYS A 144 7.15 -11.36 13.21
N ARG A 145 7.77 -11.45 14.39
CA ARG A 145 8.19 -12.74 14.96
C ARG A 145 7.00 -13.64 15.26
N ALA A 146 5.93 -13.10 15.83
CA ALA A 146 4.70 -13.86 16.11
C ALA A 146 4.11 -14.53 14.85
N PHE A 147 4.12 -13.82 13.72
CA PHE A 147 3.64 -14.36 12.44
C PHE A 147 4.70 -15.14 11.63
N ALA A 148 5.96 -15.17 12.05
CA ALA A 148 7.04 -15.73 11.24
C ALA A 148 6.81 -17.21 10.89
N ASN A 149 6.29 -17.99 11.85
CA ASN A 149 5.99 -19.41 11.64
C ASN A 149 4.92 -19.63 10.57
N SER A 150 3.94 -18.73 10.47
CA SER A 150 2.85 -18.79 9.48
C SER A 150 3.34 -18.70 8.03
N PHE A 151 4.56 -18.20 7.83
CA PHE A 151 5.22 -18.06 6.53
C PHE A 151 6.50 -18.89 6.41
N SER A 152 6.69 -19.89 7.29
CA SER A 152 7.78 -20.86 7.18
C SER A 152 7.59 -21.78 5.98
N GLU A 153 8.66 -22.39 5.47
CA GLU A 153 8.56 -23.38 4.38
C GLU A 153 7.59 -24.52 4.72
N LYS A 154 7.59 -24.98 5.98
CA LYS A 154 6.64 -25.99 6.44
C LYS A 154 5.20 -25.49 6.31
N SER A 155 4.90 -24.30 6.84
CA SER A 155 3.55 -23.75 6.77
C SER A 155 3.10 -23.49 5.34
N LEU A 156 3.99 -23.04 4.45
CA LEU A 156 3.69 -22.87 3.03
C LEU A 156 3.34 -24.21 2.36
N ARG A 157 4.09 -25.29 2.65
CA ARG A 157 3.75 -26.63 2.16
C ARG A 157 2.40 -27.10 2.70
N ASP A 158 2.14 -26.91 3.99
CA ASP A 158 0.89 -27.32 4.63
C ASP A 158 -0.31 -26.52 4.08
N GLN A 159 -0.14 -25.23 3.75
CA GLN A 159 -1.15 -24.33 3.18
C GLN A 159 -1.40 -24.58 1.68
N SER A 160 -0.43 -25.15 0.96
CA SER A 160 -0.48 -25.29 -0.51
C SER A 160 -1.74 -25.99 -1.02
N PRO A 161 -2.20 -27.13 -0.44
CA PRO A 161 -3.43 -27.79 -0.90
C PRO A 161 -4.69 -26.92 -0.81
N VAL A 162 -4.77 -26.03 0.19
CA VAL A 162 -5.89 -25.10 0.34
C VAL A 162 -5.89 -24.10 -0.80
N ILE A 163 -4.72 -23.50 -1.08
CA ILE A 163 -4.55 -22.52 -2.16
C ILE A 163 -4.83 -23.16 -3.53
N GLU A 164 -4.30 -24.35 -3.78
CA GLU A 164 -4.49 -25.10 -5.02
C GLU A 164 -5.97 -25.40 -5.29
N ASN A 165 -6.74 -25.79 -4.27
CA ASN A 165 -8.18 -26.00 -4.42
C ASN A 165 -8.92 -24.73 -4.90
N TYR A 166 -8.58 -23.56 -4.34
CA TYR A 166 -9.16 -22.30 -4.81
C TYR A 166 -8.73 -21.96 -6.24
N ILE A 167 -7.49 -22.26 -6.63
CA ILE A 167 -7.01 -22.12 -8.02
C ILE A 167 -7.79 -23.03 -8.96
N ASP A 168 -7.97 -24.30 -8.61
CA ASP A 168 -8.75 -25.27 -9.41
C ASP A 168 -10.19 -24.79 -9.61
N ARG A 169 -10.83 -24.28 -8.55
CA ARG A 169 -12.17 -23.68 -8.61
C ARG A 169 -12.21 -22.46 -9.52
N PHE A 170 -11.20 -21.59 -9.43
CA PHE A 170 -11.08 -20.42 -10.30
C PHE A 170 -10.94 -20.83 -11.78
N ILE A 171 -10.07 -21.78 -12.09
CA ILE A 171 -9.90 -22.31 -13.46
C ILE A 171 -11.20 -22.96 -13.96
N GLY A 172 -11.90 -23.72 -13.11
CA GLY A 172 -13.21 -24.28 -13.41
C GLY A 172 -14.24 -23.20 -13.78
N GLN A 173 -14.28 -22.10 -13.04
CA GLN A 173 -15.17 -20.97 -13.31
C GLN A 173 -14.82 -20.24 -14.62
N LEU A 174 -13.54 -20.14 -14.96
CA LEU A 174 -13.11 -19.60 -16.25
C LEU A 174 -13.53 -20.51 -17.40
N ARG A 175 -13.27 -21.82 -17.31
CA ARG A 175 -13.67 -22.83 -18.31
C ARG A 175 -15.18 -22.81 -18.56
N ALA A 176 -15.97 -22.77 -17.49
CA ALA A 176 -17.43 -22.71 -17.58
C ALA A 176 -17.94 -21.51 -18.39
N ARG A 177 -17.23 -20.37 -18.36
CA ARG A 177 -17.60 -19.12 -19.03
C ARG A 177 -16.92 -18.89 -20.37
N SER A 178 -15.78 -19.54 -20.63
CA SER A 178 -15.03 -19.40 -21.87
C SER A 178 -15.45 -20.40 -22.95
N SER A 179 -15.92 -21.59 -22.55
CA SER A 179 -16.33 -22.64 -23.49
C SER A 179 -17.35 -23.63 -22.91
N GLY A 180 -17.86 -23.39 -21.70
CA GLY A 180 -18.73 -24.32 -20.98
C GLY A 180 -20.20 -23.88 -20.88
N GLN A 181 -20.90 -24.43 -19.88
CA GLN A 181 -22.35 -24.24 -19.68
C GLN A 181 -22.78 -22.79 -19.44
N GLN A 182 -21.85 -21.93 -19.01
CA GLN A 182 -22.09 -20.51 -18.74
C GLN A 182 -21.45 -19.61 -19.81
N TRP A 183 -21.08 -20.18 -20.95
CA TRP A 183 -20.49 -19.42 -22.04
C TRP A 183 -21.47 -18.38 -22.58
N THR A 184 -20.97 -17.16 -22.76
CA THR A 184 -21.69 -16.07 -23.41
C THR A 184 -20.73 -15.33 -24.34
N LYS A 185 -21.25 -14.53 -25.28
CA LYS A 185 -20.42 -13.60 -26.07
C LYS A 185 -19.76 -12.49 -25.24
N LYS A 186 -20.09 -12.36 -23.94
CA LYS A 186 -19.50 -11.34 -23.07
C LYS A 186 -18.07 -11.74 -22.67
N THR A 187 -17.18 -10.76 -22.69
CA THR A 187 -15.81 -10.92 -22.18
C THR A 187 -15.80 -11.18 -20.68
N VAL A 188 -14.90 -12.03 -20.21
CA VAL A 188 -14.69 -12.29 -18.78
C VAL A 188 -13.70 -11.26 -18.22
N ASP A 189 -14.11 -10.53 -17.18
CA ASP A 189 -13.24 -9.58 -16.48
C ASP A 189 -12.31 -10.32 -15.50
N LEU A 190 -11.09 -10.64 -15.96
CA LEU A 190 -10.10 -11.32 -15.12
C LEU A 190 -9.70 -10.51 -13.88
N SER A 191 -9.79 -9.17 -13.91
CA SER A 191 -9.45 -8.36 -12.74
C SER A 191 -10.38 -8.65 -11.58
N GLN A 192 -11.68 -8.70 -11.86
CA GLN A 192 -12.69 -9.07 -10.88
C GLN A 192 -12.52 -10.52 -10.40
N TRP A 193 -12.22 -11.46 -11.31
CA TRP A 193 -12.03 -12.86 -10.93
C TRP A 193 -10.77 -13.10 -10.08
N PHE A 194 -9.68 -12.35 -10.31
CA PHE A 194 -8.51 -12.38 -9.44
C PHE A 194 -8.81 -11.82 -8.05
N VAL A 195 -9.64 -10.78 -7.95
CA VAL A 195 -10.15 -10.28 -6.66
C VAL A 195 -10.94 -11.38 -5.95
N PHE A 196 -11.87 -12.06 -6.63
CA PHE A 196 -12.64 -13.16 -6.02
C PHE A 196 -11.75 -14.29 -5.52
N LEU A 197 -10.77 -14.70 -6.34
CA LEU A 197 -9.79 -15.72 -5.98
C LEU A 197 -9.02 -15.33 -4.71
N MET A 198 -8.44 -14.14 -4.70
CA MET A 198 -7.54 -13.74 -3.63
C MET A 198 -8.27 -13.37 -2.33
N PHE A 199 -9.51 -12.87 -2.41
CA PHE A 199 -10.33 -12.69 -1.20
C PHE A 199 -10.77 -14.01 -0.60
N ASP A 200 -11.14 -15.01 -1.40
CA ASP A 200 -11.49 -16.34 -0.88
C ASP A 200 -10.27 -17.02 -0.24
N ILE A 201 -9.11 -17.01 -0.90
CA ILE A 201 -7.86 -17.55 -0.32
C ILE A 201 -7.48 -16.81 0.97
N SER A 202 -7.46 -15.48 0.92
CA SER A 202 -7.01 -14.68 2.07
C SER A 202 -8.00 -14.74 3.23
N GLY A 203 -9.31 -14.87 2.95
CA GLY A 203 -10.34 -15.09 3.95
C GLY A 203 -10.16 -16.43 4.65
N ASP A 204 -9.96 -17.48 3.85
CA ASP A 204 -9.73 -18.84 4.35
C ASP A 204 -8.47 -18.90 5.24
N LEU A 205 -7.35 -18.35 4.77
CA LEU A 205 -6.08 -18.36 5.51
C LEU A 205 -6.06 -17.41 6.72
N SER A 206 -6.89 -16.37 6.77
CA SER A 206 -6.95 -15.43 7.91
C SER A 206 -8.00 -15.82 8.96
N PHE A 207 -9.19 -16.25 8.51
CA PHE A 207 -10.36 -16.43 9.37
C PHE A 207 -10.84 -17.88 9.43
N GLY A 208 -10.25 -18.77 8.63
CA GLY A 208 -10.71 -20.15 8.50
C GLY A 208 -12.00 -20.29 7.69
N GLU A 209 -12.43 -19.26 6.97
CA GLU A 209 -13.63 -19.31 6.12
C GLU A 209 -13.47 -18.43 4.87
N SER A 210 -13.91 -18.94 3.72
CA SER A 210 -13.99 -18.17 2.47
C SER A 210 -15.25 -17.32 2.42
N PHE A 211 -15.24 -16.29 1.57
CA PHE A 211 -16.39 -15.42 1.31
C PHE A 211 -17.32 -15.94 0.22
N GLY A 212 -17.01 -17.10 -0.38
CA GLY A 212 -17.79 -17.72 -1.45
C GLY A 212 -17.79 -16.93 -2.76
N CYS A 213 -16.83 -16.02 -2.97
CA CYS A 213 -16.80 -15.15 -4.14
C CYS A 213 -16.62 -15.96 -5.44
N LEU A 214 -15.72 -16.95 -5.44
CA LEU A 214 -15.49 -17.82 -6.58
C LEU A 214 -16.70 -18.69 -6.91
N SER A 215 -17.37 -19.28 -5.91
CA SER A 215 -18.55 -20.13 -6.14
C SER A 215 -19.73 -19.35 -6.74
N THR A 216 -19.97 -18.15 -6.22
CA THR A 216 -21.13 -17.35 -6.62
C THR A 216 -20.87 -16.49 -7.86
N GLY A 217 -19.59 -16.23 -8.17
CA GLY A 217 -19.20 -15.26 -9.20
C GLY A 217 -19.61 -13.83 -8.84
N LYS A 218 -19.77 -13.52 -7.55
CA LYS A 218 -20.20 -12.23 -7.02
C LYS A 218 -19.28 -11.80 -5.89
N ALA A 219 -19.05 -10.49 -5.77
CA ALA A 219 -18.35 -9.93 -4.63
C ALA A 219 -19.19 -10.14 -3.36
N HIS A 220 -18.57 -10.65 -2.30
CA HIS A 220 -19.17 -10.60 -0.98
C HIS A 220 -19.23 -9.12 -0.53
N PRO A 221 -20.29 -8.65 0.16
CA PRO A 221 -20.42 -7.23 0.53
C PRO A 221 -19.23 -6.67 1.30
N TRP A 222 -18.58 -7.51 2.10
CA TRP A 222 -17.37 -7.12 2.82
C TRP A 222 -16.14 -6.94 1.93
N VAL A 223 -16.05 -7.62 0.78
CA VAL A 223 -15.01 -7.40 -0.23
C VAL A 223 -15.10 -5.96 -0.73
N GLU A 224 -16.29 -5.51 -1.10
CA GLU A 224 -16.48 -4.13 -1.58
C GLU A 224 -16.09 -3.10 -0.51
N ILE A 225 -16.42 -3.36 0.76
CA ILE A 225 -16.03 -2.51 1.90
C ILE A 225 -14.50 -2.53 2.10
N ALA A 226 -13.87 -3.71 1.99
CA ALA A 226 -12.43 -3.86 2.13
C ALA A 226 -11.69 -3.12 1.00
N GLN A 227 -12.20 -3.13 -0.22
CA GLN A 227 -11.56 -2.43 -1.35
C GLN A 227 -11.53 -0.90 -1.19
N ASP A 228 -12.48 -0.32 -0.46
CA ASP A 228 -12.47 1.11 -0.14
C ASP A 228 -11.48 1.47 0.99
N PHE A 229 -10.89 0.50 1.68
CA PHE A 229 -9.98 0.72 2.80
C PHE A 229 -8.78 1.60 2.41
N GLY A 230 -8.16 1.34 1.26
CA GLY A 230 -7.01 2.12 0.78
C GLY A 230 -7.33 3.59 0.49
N LYS A 231 -8.53 3.88 -0.04
CA LYS A 231 -8.97 5.26 -0.32
C LYS A 231 -9.13 6.04 0.98
N GLY A 232 -9.78 5.46 1.97
CA GLY A 232 -9.97 6.17 3.23
C GLY A 232 -8.71 6.20 4.11
N LEU A 233 -7.78 5.24 3.97
CA LEU A 233 -6.42 5.38 4.52
C LEU A 233 -5.70 6.60 3.93
N SER A 234 -5.82 6.82 2.62
CA SER A 234 -5.26 7.99 1.93
C SER A 234 -5.89 9.32 2.38
N LEU A 235 -7.19 9.31 2.65
CA LEU A 235 -7.91 10.45 3.22
C LEU A 235 -7.44 10.78 4.64
N ILE A 236 -7.36 9.78 5.52
CA ILE A 236 -6.88 9.94 6.89
C ILE A 236 -5.42 10.43 6.91
N ALA A 237 -4.57 9.85 6.06
CA ALA A 237 -3.19 10.29 5.87
C ALA A 237 -3.12 11.77 5.46
N SER A 238 -3.94 12.19 4.50
CA SER A 238 -3.99 13.58 4.04
C SER A 238 -4.40 14.56 5.14
N VAL A 239 -5.38 14.19 5.97
CA VAL A 239 -5.77 14.96 7.16
C VAL A 239 -4.61 15.04 8.16
N ASN A 240 -3.94 13.93 8.43
CA ASN A 240 -2.83 13.85 9.38
C ASN A 240 -1.61 14.72 9.00
N LEU A 241 -1.46 15.11 7.73
CA LEU A 241 -0.37 15.96 7.24
C LEU A 241 -0.47 17.43 7.69
N TYR A 242 -1.67 17.92 8.05
CA TYR A 242 -1.92 19.33 8.38
C TYR A 242 -2.08 19.57 9.88
N ARG A 243 -1.09 19.19 10.70
CA ARG A 243 -1.15 19.47 12.15
C ARG A 243 -0.89 20.96 12.44
N PRO A 244 -1.58 21.56 13.44
CA PRO A 244 -2.61 20.99 14.31
C PRO A 244 -4.05 21.06 13.75
N VAL A 245 -4.22 21.59 12.53
CA VAL A 245 -5.51 21.77 11.84
C VAL A 245 -6.21 20.43 11.54
N ASP A 246 -5.48 19.31 11.60
CA ASP A 246 -5.99 17.96 11.41
C ASP A 246 -7.19 17.63 12.30
N LYS A 247 -7.28 18.22 13.51
CA LYS A 247 -8.45 18.06 14.40
C LYS A 247 -9.74 18.60 13.76
N LEU A 248 -9.67 19.74 13.08
CA LEU A 248 -10.80 20.34 12.39
C LEU A 248 -11.09 19.62 11.07
N LEU A 249 -10.05 19.25 10.32
CA LEU A 249 -10.22 18.57 9.03
C LEU A 249 -10.88 17.19 9.15
N ARG A 250 -10.82 16.53 10.31
CA ARG A 250 -11.56 15.28 10.56
C ARG A 250 -13.08 15.43 10.42
N TYR A 251 -13.64 16.63 10.62
CA TYR A 251 -15.07 16.88 10.43
C TYR A 251 -15.49 16.94 8.96
N VAL A 252 -14.53 17.14 8.05
CA VAL A 252 -14.76 17.15 6.60
C VAL A 252 -14.88 15.74 6.03
N ILE A 253 -14.39 14.72 6.75
CA ILE A 253 -14.47 13.33 6.31
C ILE A 253 -15.95 12.91 6.21
N PRO A 254 -16.43 12.51 5.01
CA PRO A 254 -17.82 12.09 4.84
C PRO A 254 -18.22 10.96 5.78
N LYS A 255 -19.41 11.06 6.39
CA LYS A 255 -19.91 10.07 7.37
C LYS A 255 -19.91 8.64 6.82
N HIS A 256 -20.27 8.45 5.55
CA HIS A 256 -20.32 7.13 4.92
C HIS A 256 -18.93 6.45 4.83
N ILE A 257 -17.86 7.22 4.57
CA ILE A 257 -16.47 6.70 4.55
C ILE A 257 -16.07 6.26 5.95
N ARG A 258 -16.38 7.08 6.97
CA ARG A 258 -16.12 6.73 8.37
C ARG A 258 -16.87 5.46 8.80
N GLN A 259 -18.15 5.34 8.43
CA GLN A 259 -18.97 4.18 8.74
C GLN A 259 -18.44 2.91 8.06
N ARG A 260 -18.03 2.98 6.78
CA ARG A 260 -17.40 1.83 6.09
C ARG A 260 -16.10 1.39 6.76
N HIS A 261 -15.25 2.32 7.21
CA HIS A 261 -14.05 1.98 7.97
C HIS A 261 -14.35 1.30 9.31
N ILE A 262 -15.36 1.78 10.03
CA ILE A 262 -15.81 1.18 11.29
C ILE A 262 -16.34 -0.23 11.02
N ALA A 263 -17.24 -0.38 10.05
CA ALA A 263 -17.79 -1.68 9.66
C ALA A 263 -16.69 -2.68 9.26
N HIS A 264 -15.70 -2.24 8.49
CA HIS A 264 -14.57 -3.08 8.11
C HIS A 264 -13.80 -3.60 9.33
N ARG A 265 -13.52 -2.72 10.31
CA ARG A 265 -12.83 -3.09 11.56
C ARG A 265 -13.67 -4.02 12.44
N GLU A 266 -14.96 -3.73 12.59
CA GLU A 266 -15.88 -4.54 13.41
C GLU A 266 -16.07 -5.95 12.83
N MET A 267 -16.27 -6.06 11.52
CA MET A 267 -16.37 -7.37 10.83
C MET A 267 -15.07 -8.17 10.96
N SER A 268 -13.92 -7.51 10.74
CA SER A 268 -12.59 -8.14 10.92
C SER A 268 -12.41 -8.67 12.35
N ALA A 269 -12.75 -7.85 13.34
CA ALA A 269 -12.63 -8.20 14.75
C ALA A 269 -13.55 -9.37 15.13
N ALA A 270 -14.79 -9.37 14.64
CA ALA A 270 -15.75 -10.45 14.89
C ALA A 270 -15.26 -11.78 14.31
N MET A 271 -14.76 -11.79 13.07
CA MET A 271 -14.23 -12.99 12.43
C MET A 271 -12.91 -13.45 13.05
N ALA A 272 -12.02 -12.52 13.40
CA ALA A 272 -10.80 -12.85 14.16
C ALA A 272 -11.16 -13.52 15.49
N LYS A 273 -12.11 -12.95 16.25
CA LYS A 273 -12.57 -13.52 17.51
C LYS A 273 -13.16 -14.93 17.33
N LYS A 274 -14.00 -15.12 16.32
CA LYS A 274 -14.55 -16.45 15.95
C LYS A 274 -13.44 -17.45 15.61
N ARG A 275 -12.43 -17.04 14.84
CA ARG A 275 -11.32 -17.92 14.47
C ARG A 275 -10.45 -18.28 15.68
N LEU A 276 -10.17 -17.31 16.55
CA LEU A 276 -9.34 -17.50 17.74
C LEU A 276 -10.00 -18.39 18.80
N SER A 277 -11.33 -18.33 18.91
CA SER A 277 -12.11 -19.20 19.82
C SER A 277 -12.26 -20.63 19.32
N SER A 278 -12.06 -20.86 18.02
CA SER A 278 -12.04 -22.21 17.44
C SER A 278 -10.82 -23.01 17.92
N LYS A 279 -11.06 -24.29 18.24
CA LYS A 279 -10.03 -25.29 18.56
C LYS A 279 -9.60 -26.10 17.34
N VAL A 280 -10.16 -25.80 16.17
CA VAL A 280 -9.81 -26.50 14.92
C VAL A 280 -8.43 -26.03 14.48
N GLU A 281 -7.50 -26.98 14.43
CA GLU A 281 -6.21 -26.81 13.78
C GLU A 281 -6.38 -26.96 12.27
N ARG A 282 -5.77 -26.06 11.52
CA ARG A 282 -5.82 -26.06 10.05
C ARG A 282 -4.57 -25.38 9.48
N PRO A 283 -4.21 -25.67 8.22
CA PRO A 283 -3.09 -25.02 7.57
C PRO A 283 -3.48 -23.60 7.15
N ASP A 284 -3.46 -22.65 8.10
CA ASP A 284 -3.77 -21.23 7.89
C ASP A 284 -2.68 -20.33 8.52
N TRP A 285 -2.91 -19.02 8.56
CA TRP A 285 -1.98 -18.07 9.17
C TRP A 285 -2.13 -17.94 10.69
N VAL A 286 -3.25 -18.39 11.26
CA VAL A 286 -3.58 -18.20 12.68
C VAL A 286 -3.02 -19.34 13.53
N THR A 287 -3.17 -20.59 13.09
CA THR A 287 -2.71 -21.79 13.80
C THR A 287 -1.20 -21.71 14.13
N PRO A 288 -0.29 -21.47 13.16
CA PRO A 288 1.15 -21.42 13.46
C PRO A 288 1.54 -20.25 14.37
N ALA A 289 0.88 -19.09 14.20
CA ALA A 289 1.11 -17.90 15.02
C ALA A 289 0.56 -18.05 16.44
N LYS A 290 -0.58 -18.71 16.63
CA LYS A 290 -1.15 -19.04 17.95
C LYS A 290 -0.30 -20.06 18.69
N ASN A 291 0.23 -21.05 17.98
CA ASN A 291 1.10 -22.08 18.56
C ASN A 291 2.48 -21.55 18.97
N TYR A 292 2.78 -20.29 18.66
CA TYR A 292 3.90 -19.53 19.23
C TYR A 292 3.60 -19.00 20.66
N ALA A 293 2.81 -19.77 21.44
CA ALA A 293 2.18 -19.38 22.70
C ALA A 293 3.15 -19.19 23.87
N ASP A 294 4.29 -19.88 23.87
CA ASP A 294 5.29 -19.82 24.96
C ASP A 294 6.31 -18.68 24.79
N SER A 295 6.00 -17.71 23.94
CA SER A 295 6.90 -16.59 23.62
C SER A 295 6.45 -15.28 24.26
N LYS A 296 7.41 -14.40 24.54
CA LYS A 296 7.16 -12.98 24.85
C LYS A 296 6.51 -12.19 23.71
N ASP A 297 6.28 -12.83 22.55
CA ASP A 297 5.81 -12.20 21.33
C ASP A 297 4.32 -12.47 21.07
N VAL A 298 3.59 -13.11 21.99
CA VAL A 298 2.14 -13.39 21.88
C VAL A 298 1.34 -12.10 21.62
N LEU A 299 0.42 -12.19 20.67
CA LEU A 299 -0.48 -11.10 20.28
C LEU A 299 -1.70 -11.04 21.22
N SER A 300 -2.06 -9.85 21.69
CA SER A 300 -3.32 -9.64 22.42
C SER A 300 -4.54 -9.79 21.49
N GLU A 301 -5.74 -9.98 22.05
CA GLU A 301 -7.00 -10.04 21.26
C GLU A 301 -7.17 -8.78 20.37
N GLY A 302 -6.85 -7.60 20.91
CA GLY A 302 -6.88 -6.35 20.14
C GLY A 302 -5.85 -6.32 19.02
N GLU A 303 -4.65 -6.86 19.25
CA GLU A 303 -3.60 -6.94 18.24
C GLU A 303 -3.96 -7.92 17.13
N TRP A 304 -4.61 -9.04 17.46
CA TRP A 304 -5.20 -9.92 16.46
C TRP A 304 -6.25 -9.20 15.62
N ALA A 305 -7.21 -8.53 16.25
CA ALA A 305 -8.28 -7.83 15.54
C ALA A 305 -7.75 -6.78 14.54
N ILE A 306 -6.79 -5.94 14.95
CA ILE A 306 -6.24 -4.90 14.08
C ILE A 306 -5.34 -5.49 12.98
N ASN A 307 -4.57 -6.54 13.27
CA ASN A 307 -3.70 -7.16 12.28
C ASN A 307 -4.48 -7.98 11.26
N MET A 308 -5.53 -8.69 11.67
CA MET A 308 -6.39 -9.44 10.75
C MET A 308 -7.11 -8.51 9.77
N THR A 309 -7.51 -7.31 10.20
CA THR A 309 -8.02 -6.24 9.31
C THR A 309 -7.03 -5.89 8.20
N ILE A 310 -5.74 -5.82 8.54
CA ILE A 310 -4.67 -5.46 7.59
C ILE A 310 -4.36 -6.65 6.67
N ILE A 311 -4.24 -7.85 7.24
CA ILE A 311 -3.77 -9.06 6.55
C ILE A 311 -4.75 -9.48 5.45
N ILE A 312 -6.06 -9.44 5.71
CA ILE A 312 -7.07 -9.79 4.69
C ILE A 312 -6.98 -8.87 3.47
N PHE A 313 -6.94 -7.57 3.69
CA PHE A 313 -6.85 -6.58 2.64
C PHE A 313 -5.52 -6.67 1.89
N ALA A 314 -4.42 -6.76 2.63
CA ALA A 314 -3.07 -6.80 2.08
C ALA A 314 -2.84 -8.04 1.22
N GLY A 315 -3.27 -9.22 1.66
CA GLY A 315 -3.13 -10.47 0.92
C GLY A 315 -3.99 -10.52 -0.33
N ALA A 316 -5.21 -9.98 -0.26
CA ALA A 316 -6.18 -10.04 -1.34
C ALA A 316 -5.86 -9.07 -2.51
N GLU A 317 -5.87 -7.76 -2.24
CA GLU A 317 -5.78 -6.75 -3.32
C GLU A 317 -4.43 -6.73 -4.02
N THR A 318 -3.34 -6.86 -3.26
CA THR A 318 -1.99 -6.73 -3.83
C THR A 318 -1.69 -7.88 -4.79
N THR A 319 -2.02 -9.11 -4.41
CA THR A 319 -1.81 -10.29 -5.24
C THR A 319 -2.75 -10.29 -6.46
N ALA A 320 -4.01 -9.88 -6.30
CA ALA A 320 -4.93 -9.75 -7.42
C ALA A 320 -4.41 -8.71 -8.44
N SER A 321 -3.89 -7.58 -7.96
CA SER A 321 -3.28 -6.55 -8.81
C SER A 321 -2.02 -7.05 -9.53
N ALA A 322 -1.18 -7.84 -8.84
CA ALA A 322 0.00 -8.48 -9.45
C ALA A 322 -0.41 -9.45 -10.58
N LEU A 323 -1.39 -10.32 -10.34
CA LEU A 323 -1.92 -11.26 -11.34
C LEU A 323 -2.50 -10.53 -12.56
N CYS A 324 -3.23 -9.43 -12.33
CA CYS A 324 -3.69 -8.55 -13.41
C CYS A 324 -2.52 -8.02 -14.24
N ALA A 325 -1.49 -7.49 -13.58
CA ALA A 325 -0.32 -6.93 -14.24
C ALA A 325 0.44 -7.99 -15.05
N ILE A 326 0.71 -9.16 -14.46
CA ILE A 326 1.38 -10.30 -15.11
C ILE A 326 0.60 -10.73 -16.36
N THR A 327 -0.71 -10.96 -16.21
CA THR A 327 -1.57 -11.39 -17.32
C THR A 327 -1.60 -10.35 -18.43
N ARG A 328 -1.76 -9.07 -18.09
CA ARG A 328 -1.73 -7.97 -19.07
C ARG A 328 -0.39 -7.92 -19.82
N HIS A 329 0.73 -8.02 -19.11
CA HIS A 329 2.06 -8.01 -19.72
C HIS A 329 2.27 -9.19 -20.67
N LEU A 330 1.86 -10.39 -20.29
CA LEU A 330 1.91 -11.57 -21.18
C LEU A 330 1.01 -11.40 -22.42
N LEU A 331 -0.22 -10.92 -22.25
CA LEU A 331 -1.14 -10.71 -23.37
C LEU A 331 -0.64 -9.65 -24.37
N GLN A 332 0.07 -8.63 -23.88
CA GLN A 332 0.70 -7.59 -24.70
C GLN A 332 2.01 -8.03 -25.35
N ASN A 333 2.63 -9.13 -24.87
CA ASN A 333 3.93 -9.62 -25.33
C ASN A 333 3.83 -11.10 -25.72
N ARG A 334 3.33 -11.37 -26.94
CA ARG A 334 3.03 -12.73 -27.42
C ARG A 334 4.21 -13.70 -27.36
N GLY A 335 5.43 -13.24 -27.62
CA GLY A 335 6.63 -14.08 -27.51
C GLY A 335 6.89 -14.56 -26.08
N ALA A 336 6.73 -13.68 -25.08
CA ALA A 336 6.87 -14.05 -23.67
C ALA A 336 5.76 -15.00 -23.22
N LEU A 337 4.51 -14.75 -23.65
CA LEU A 337 3.39 -15.66 -23.40
C LEU A 337 3.63 -17.05 -24.00
N HIS A 338 4.14 -17.11 -25.24
CA HIS A 338 4.45 -18.39 -25.89
C HIS A 338 5.53 -19.14 -25.10
N ARG A 339 6.66 -18.49 -24.78
CA ARG A 339 7.79 -19.12 -24.06
C ARG A 339 7.40 -19.62 -22.67
N VAL A 340 6.64 -18.85 -21.87
CA VAL A 340 6.19 -19.34 -20.55
C VAL A 340 5.17 -20.47 -20.68
N THR A 341 4.32 -20.44 -21.72
CA THR A 341 3.38 -21.54 -21.99
C THR A 341 4.11 -22.82 -22.39
N GLU A 342 5.15 -22.69 -23.22
CA GLU A 342 6.01 -23.80 -23.64
C GLU A 342 6.77 -24.41 -22.45
N GLU A 343 7.38 -23.59 -21.59
CA GLU A 343 8.05 -24.06 -20.36
C GLU A 343 7.10 -24.89 -19.49
N ILE A 344 5.91 -24.36 -19.19
CA ILE A 344 4.92 -25.05 -18.36
C ILE A 344 4.44 -26.35 -19.02
N ARG A 345 4.06 -26.32 -20.30
CA ARG A 345 3.48 -27.48 -21.00
C ARG A 345 4.49 -28.57 -21.36
N SER A 346 5.76 -28.24 -21.46
CA SER A 346 6.83 -29.22 -21.69
C SER A 346 7.35 -29.84 -20.39
N THR A 347 7.20 -29.15 -19.26
CA THR A 347 7.64 -29.65 -17.95
C THR A 347 6.63 -30.61 -17.32
N PHE A 348 5.32 -30.36 -17.49
CA PHE A 348 4.26 -31.16 -16.86
C PHE A 348 3.45 -31.94 -17.89
N ALA A 349 3.27 -33.24 -17.64
CA ALA A 349 2.47 -34.11 -18.51
C ALA A 349 0.97 -33.92 -18.26
N THR A 350 0.58 -33.60 -17.02
CA THR A 350 -0.83 -33.43 -16.62
C THR A 350 -1.06 -32.16 -15.81
N GLU A 351 -2.28 -31.61 -15.87
CA GLU A 351 -2.65 -30.42 -15.07
C GLU A 351 -2.51 -30.68 -13.56
N SER A 352 -2.75 -31.91 -13.10
CA SER A 352 -2.59 -32.30 -11.70
C SER A 352 -1.14 -32.22 -11.18
N GLU A 353 -0.14 -32.25 -12.06
CA GLU A 353 1.27 -32.08 -11.69
C GLU A 353 1.63 -30.62 -11.41
N ILE A 354 0.82 -29.66 -11.88
CA ILE A 354 1.08 -28.23 -11.71
C ILE A 354 0.74 -27.82 -10.27
N LYS A 355 1.69 -28.07 -9.38
CA LYS A 355 1.60 -27.77 -7.94
C LYS A 355 2.46 -26.57 -7.56
N ILE A 356 2.15 -25.93 -6.42
CA ILE A 356 2.94 -24.80 -5.90
C ILE A 356 4.41 -25.21 -5.73
N ALA A 357 4.68 -26.39 -5.19
CA ALA A 357 6.04 -26.90 -5.01
C ALA A 357 6.77 -27.13 -6.35
N SER A 358 6.06 -27.59 -7.38
CA SER A 358 6.66 -27.93 -8.68
C SER A 358 6.91 -26.72 -9.58
N THR A 359 6.14 -25.65 -9.41
CA THR A 359 6.24 -24.44 -10.24
C THR A 359 7.30 -23.47 -9.74
N GLY A 360 7.73 -23.60 -8.47
CA GLY A 360 8.75 -22.74 -7.87
C GLY A 360 10.13 -22.81 -8.54
N SER A 361 10.44 -23.91 -9.23
CA SER A 361 11.71 -24.12 -9.93
C SER A 361 11.71 -23.68 -11.40
N LEU A 362 10.58 -23.18 -11.93
CA LEU A 362 10.49 -22.77 -13.33
C LEU A 362 11.17 -21.41 -13.57
N PRO A 363 12.33 -21.36 -14.23
CA PRO A 363 13.13 -20.13 -14.32
C PRO A 363 12.41 -19.04 -15.11
N TYR A 364 11.78 -19.35 -16.24
CA TYR A 364 11.14 -18.35 -17.08
C TYR A 364 9.82 -17.84 -16.48
N LEU A 365 9.03 -18.69 -15.84
CA LEU A 365 7.86 -18.28 -15.05
C LEU A 365 8.25 -17.30 -13.93
N ASN A 366 9.29 -17.63 -13.16
CA ASN A 366 9.81 -16.73 -12.12
C ASN A 366 10.30 -15.40 -12.71
N ALA A 367 10.96 -15.44 -13.86
CA ALA A 367 11.40 -14.25 -14.58
C ALA A 367 10.24 -13.37 -15.04
N VAL A 368 9.14 -13.97 -15.52
CA VAL A 368 7.90 -13.27 -15.89
C VAL A 368 7.28 -12.57 -14.67
N ILE A 369 7.20 -13.27 -13.53
CA ILE A 369 6.67 -12.72 -12.28
C ILE A 369 7.54 -11.52 -11.83
N ASN A 370 8.86 -11.71 -11.75
CA ASN A 370 9.79 -10.69 -11.31
C ASN A 370 9.79 -9.46 -12.21
N GLU A 371 9.81 -9.63 -13.54
CA GLU A 371 9.79 -8.51 -14.48
C GLU A 371 8.44 -7.77 -14.45
N SER A 372 7.33 -8.48 -14.24
CA SER A 372 6.02 -7.85 -14.08
C SER A 372 5.96 -7.01 -12.81
N LEU A 373 6.47 -7.53 -11.69
CA LEU A 373 6.52 -6.81 -10.42
C LEU A 373 7.50 -5.63 -10.45
N ARG A 374 8.56 -5.70 -11.26
CA ARG A 374 9.47 -4.58 -11.49
C ARG A 374 8.77 -3.41 -12.16
N ILE A 375 7.98 -3.67 -13.20
CA ILE A 375 7.33 -2.64 -14.02
C ILE A 375 6.05 -2.12 -13.36
N ALA A 376 5.26 -3.03 -12.79
CA ALA A 376 3.95 -2.73 -12.22
C ALA A 376 3.82 -3.36 -10.82
N PRO A 377 4.61 -2.90 -9.82
CA PRO A 377 4.48 -3.37 -8.46
C PRO A 377 3.11 -2.97 -7.89
N PRO A 378 2.39 -3.87 -7.19
CA PRO A 378 1.11 -3.52 -6.57
C PRO A 378 1.21 -2.35 -5.58
N ALA A 379 2.34 -2.24 -4.87
CA ALA A 379 2.63 -1.15 -3.96
C ALA A 379 3.71 -0.23 -4.55
N VAL A 380 3.27 0.82 -5.25
CA VAL A 380 4.16 1.77 -5.96
C VAL A 380 4.87 2.75 -5.04
N ILE A 381 4.27 3.11 -3.89
CA ILE A 381 4.84 4.08 -2.95
C ILE A 381 5.15 3.36 -1.63
N GLY A 382 6.40 3.42 -1.18
CA GLY A 382 6.80 2.89 0.11
C GLY A 382 6.18 3.67 1.28
N VAL A 383 6.04 3.03 2.43
CA VAL A 383 5.67 3.76 3.66
C VAL A 383 6.79 4.74 3.98
N PRO A 384 6.52 6.06 4.06
CA PRO A 384 7.56 7.05 4.29
C PRO A 384 8.32 6.76 5.59
N ARG A 385 9.59 7.11 5.62
CA ARG A 385 10.51 6.93 6.73
C ARG A 385 10.94 8.26 7.32
N LEU A 386 11.12 8.30 8.63
CA LEU A 386 11.63 9.46 9.35
C LEU A 386 13.11 9.30 9.59
N VAL A 387 13.90 10.26 9.13
CA VAL A 387 15.33 10.32 9.48
C VAL A 387 15.46 10.63 10.98
N PRO A 388 16.39 9.97 11.70
CA PRO A 388 16.68 10.23 13.10
C PRO A 388 16.96 11.70 13.41
N LYS A 389 16.76 12.09 14.67
CA LYS A 389 17.12 13.43 15.15
C LYS A 389 18.62 13.68 14.92
N GLY A 390 18.97 14.82 14.34
CA GLY A 390 20.35 15.16 13.95
C GLY A 390 20.69 14.83 12.49
N GLY A 391 19.82 14.09 11.79
CA GLY A 391 20.05 13.71 10.41
C GLY A 391 20.75 12.37 10.26
N ASP A 392 20.78 11.87 9.02
CA ASP A 392 21.58 10.72 8.63
C ASP A 392 21.89 10.80 7.12
N THR A 393 22.89 10.05 6.68
CA THR A 393 23.33 9.99 5.29
C THR A 393 22.47 9.01 4.50
N VAL A 394 21.97 9.44 3.35
CA VAL A 394 21.27 8.62 2.36
C VAL A 394 21.83 8.93 0.98
N CYS A 395 22.26 7.91 0.24
CA CYS A 395 22.93 8.07 -1.05
C CYS A 395 24.14 9.03 -0.98
N GLY A 396 24.92 8.95 0.11
CA GLY A 396 26.09 9.79 0.34
C GLY A 396 25.80 11.27 0.65
N ARG A 397 24.54 11.66 0.88
CA ARG A 397 24.16 13.04 1.24
C ARG A 397 23.44 13.09 2.57
N LEU A 398 23.71 14.14 3.37
CA LEU A 398 23.00 14.37 4.62
C LEU A 398 21.52 14.70 4.35
N SER A 399 20.64 13.87 4.90
CA SER A 399 19.20 14.12 4.95
C SER A 399 18.79 14.48 6.37
N LEU A 400 17.87 15.43 6.51
CA LEU A 400 17.37 15.93 7.80
C LEU A 400 15.85 15.73 7.96
N THR A 401 15.21 14.95 7.08
CA THR A 401 13.76 15.05 6.89
C THR A 401 13.05 13.73 6.56
N THR A 402 11.74 13.79 6.31
CA THR A 402 10.98 12.60 5.88
C THR A 402 11.43 12.15 4.49
N ILE A 403 11.56 10.85 4.32
CA ILE A 403 12.00 10.21 3.08
C ILE A 403 10.90 9.28 2.57
N ILE A 404 10.55 9.43 1.29
CA ILE A 404 9.80 8.43 0.54
C ILE A 404 10.75 7.75 -0.44
N ASP A 405 10.72 6.43 -0.46
CA ASP A 405 11.27 5.63 -1.55
C ASP A 405 10.14 5.16 -2.47
N ILE A 406 10.39 5.18 -3.77
CA ILE A 406 9.43 4.74 -4.78
C ILE A 406 9.85 3.38 -5.29
N ARG A 407 8.97 2.42 -5.13
CA ARG A 407 9.17 1.06 -5.62
C ARG A 407 8.87 1.02 -7.13
N GLY A 408 9.74 0.38 -7.90
CA GLY A 408 9.60 0.22 -9.36
C GLY A 408 10.20 1.34 -10.22
N LEU A 409 10.57 2.50 -9.63
CA LEU A 409 11.36 3.53 -10.31
C LEU A 409 12.86 3.45 -10.00
N GLN A 410 13.27 2.53 -9.13
CA GLN A 410 14.67 2.40 -8.75
C GLN A 410 15.55 2.08 -9.97
N SER A 411 16.75 2.67 -9.98
CA SER A 411 17.80 2.26 -10.91
C SER A 411 18.09 0.76 -10.76
N ILE A 412 18.43 0.08 -11.85
CA ILE A 412 18.74 -1.36 -11.85
C ILE A 412 19.86 -1.64 -10.83
N PRO A 413 19.71 -2.62 -9.92
CA PRO A 413 20.75 -3.00 -8.97
C PRO A 413 22.10 -3.25 -9.66
N GLY A 414 23.19 -2.75 -9.06
CA GLY A 414 24.54 -2.88 -9.61
C GLY A 414 24.93 -1.81 -10.65
N LYS A 415 24.04 -0.88 -11.01
CA LYS A 415 24.41 0.32 -11.77
C LYS A 415 24.92 1.44 -10.85
N PRO A 416 25.84 2.29 -11.33
CA PRO A 416 26.35 3.42 -10.55
C PRO A 416 25.25 4.41 -10.18
N PRO A 417 25.41 5.18 -9.08
CA PRO A 417 24.51 6.27 -8.70
C PRO A 417 24.25 7.21 -9.88
N GLY A 418 22.97 7.53 -10.13
CA GLY A 418 22.56 8.37 -11.27
C GLY A 418 22.40 7.63 -12.62
N ALA A 419 22.53 6.30 -12.66
CA ALA A 419 22.17 5.53 -13.85
C ALA A 419 20.68 5.68 -14.21
N GLN A 420 20.38 5.53 -15.50
CA GLN A 420 19.01 5.64 -16.04
C GLN A 420 18.03 4.74 -15.28
N LEU A 421 16.85 5.29 -14.97
CA LEU A 421 15.75 4.56 -14.34
C LEU A 421 15.44 3.29 -15.14
N SER A 422 14.96 2.25 -14.44
CA SER A 422 14.68 0.96 -15.07
C SER A 422 13.77 1.10 -16.31
N PRO A 423 14.11 0.50 -17.47
CA PRO A 423 13.36 0.68 -18.70
C PRO A 423 11.92 0.15 -18.55
N PRO A 424 10.94 0.78 -19.22
CA PRO A 424 9.53 0.40 -19.10
C PRO A 424 9.17 -0.87 -19.85
N GLU A 425 10.09 -1.39 -20.67
CA GLU A 425 9.88 -2.58 -21.50
C GLU A 425 9.82 -3.85 -20.65
N PHE A 426 8.86 -4.72 -21.01
CA PHE A 426 8.69 -6.03 -20.39
C PHE A 426 9.61 -7.05 -21.05
N VAL A 427 10.73 -7.34 -20.39
CA VAL A 427 11.75 -8.29 -20.87
C VAL A 427 12.08 -9.30 -19.77
N PRO A 428 11.30 -10.40 -19.63
CA PRO A 428 11.54 -11.41 -18.60
C PRO A 428 12.98 -11.94 -18.58
N ALA A 429 13.59 -12.12 -19.75
CA ALA A 429 14.97 -12.61 -19.87
C ALA A 429 16.02 -11.74 -19.17
N ARG A 430 15.67 -10.52 -18.72
CA ARG A 430 16.56 -9.63 -17.95
C ARG A 430 17.05 -10.25 -16.65
N THR A 431 16.23 -11.07 -15.99
CA THR A 431 16.57 -11.67 -14.69
C THR A 431 17.20 -13.06 -14.83
N LEU A 432 17.32 -13.58 -16.04
CA LEU A 432 17.90 -14.88 -16.31
C LEU A 432 19.42 -14.79 -16.36
N SER A 433 20.10 -15.78 -15.81
CA SER A 433 21.53 -15.99 -16.01
C SER A 433 21.82 -16.38 -17.46
N ARG A 434 23.08 -16.25 -17.90
CA ARG A 434 23.49 -16.62 -19.27
C ARG A 434 23.21 -18.09 -19.62
N SER A 435 23.10 -18.98 -18.63
CA SER A 435 22.75 -20.39 -18.83
C SER A 435 21.24 -20.64 -18.95
N GLU A 436 20.41 -19.66 -18.57
CA GLU A 436 18.94 -19.75 -18.58
C GLU A 436 18.28 -18.95 -19.71
N VAL A 437 19.03 -18.03 -20.35
CA VAL A 437 18.60 -17.27 -21.53
C VAL A 437 18.45 -18.20 -22.71
#